data_AF-A0A2X1KHG7-F1
#
_entry.id   AF-A0A2X1KHG7-F1
#
_cell.length_a   1.000
_cell.length_b   1.000
_cell.length_c   1.000
_cell.angle_alpha   90.00
_cell.angle_beta   90.00
_cell.angle_gamma   90.00
#
_symmetry.space_group_name_H-M   'P 1'
#
loop_
_entity.id
_entity.type
_entity.pdbx_description
1 polymer ?
#
loop_
_entity_poly.entity_id
_entity_poly.type
_entity_poly.pdbx_seq_one_letter_code
_entity_poly.pdbx_strand_id
1 'polypeptide(L)' 'MVIFVTGGAGYIGSHTILELLNNGHDVVSIDNFVNSSIESLKKSRANN' A
#
# COMPACT_ATOMS: atom_id res chain seq x y z
N MET A 1 -6.32 12.10 -8.97
CA MET A 1 -5.42 11.28 -9.83
C MET A 1 -4.99 10.09 -9.01
N VAL A 2 -5.13 8.87 -9.52
CA VAL A 2 -4.86 7.65 -8.76
C VAL A 2 -3.43 7.19 -8.97
N ILE A 3 -2.72 6.88 -7.88
CA ILE A 3 -1.36 6.35 -7.90
C ILE A 3 -1.43 4.83 -7.84
N PHE A 4 -0.84 4.16 -8.83
CA PHE A 4 -0.79 2.70 -8.89
C PHE A 4 0.54 2.17 -8.35
N VAL A 5 0.49 1.33 -7.32
CA VAL A 5 1.67 0.76 -6.66
C VAL A 5 1.70 -0.76 -6.81
N THR A 6 2.67 -1.27 -7.56
CA THR A 6 2.97 -2.71 -7.62
C THR A 6 3.83 -3.13 -6.43
N GLY A 7 3.59 -4.32 -5.88
CA GLY A 7 4.37 -4.83 -4.75
C GLY A 7 4.03 -4.14 -3.42
N GLY A 8 2.79 -3.66 -3.27
CA GLY A 8 2.39 -2.84 -2.12
C GLY A 8 2.38 -3.54 -0.77
N ALA A 9 2.36 -4.88 -0.74
CA ALA A 9 2.47 -5.63 0.50
C ALA A 9 3.94 -5.88 0.92
N GLY A 10 4.91 -5.55 0.07
CA GLY A 10 6.33 -5.57 0.40
C GLY A 10 6.73 -4.47 1.39
N TYR A 11 7.91 -4.60 2.01
CA TYR A 11 8.39 -3.66 3.03
C TYR A 11 8.39 -2.20 2.54
N ILE A 12 8.94 -1.94 1.35
CA ILE A 12 8.99 -0.58 0.80
C ILE A 12 7.59 -0.13 0.37
N GLY A 13 6.89 -0.98 -0.41
CA GLY A 13 5.56 -0.68 -0.93
C GLY A 13 4.55 -0.31 0.15
N SER A 14 4.54 -1.03 1.27
CA SER A 14 3.57 -0.78 2.34
C SER A 14 3.77 0.55 3.05
N HIS A 15 5.03 0.97 3.24
CA HIS A 15 5.36 2.27 3.83
C HIS A 15 5.11 3.41 2.84
N THR A 16 5.42 3.21 1.56
CA THR A 16 5.09 4.17 0.51
C THR A 16 3.58 4.39 0.42
N ILE A 17 2.77 3.31 0.43
CA ILE A 17 1.30 3.43 0.39
C ILE A 17 0.78 4.19 1.61
N LEU A 18 1.28 3.90 2.81
CA LEU A 18 0.90 4.62 4.02
C LEU A 18 1.17 6.13 3.89
N GLU A 19 2.37 6.50 3.43
CA GLU A 19 2.74 7.90 3.26
C GLU A 19 1.91 8.59 2.17
N LEU A 20 1.63 7.91 1.06
CA LEU A 20 0.75 8.44 0.01
C LEU A 20 -0.67 8.71 0.52
N LEU A 21 -1.23 7.78 1.30
CA LEU A 21 -2.55 7.95 1.92
C LEU A 21 -2.55 9.10 2.94
N ASN A 22 -1.51 9.21 3.79
CA ASN A 22 -1.37 10.30 4.74
C ASN A 22 -1.28 11.68 4.07
N ASN A 23 -0.76 11.74 2.85
CA ASN A 23 -0.68 12.96 2.04
C ASN A 23 -1.94 13.21 1.16
N GLY A 24 -3.01 12.44 1.37
CA GLY A 24 -4.29 12.65 0.70
C GLY A 24 -4.36 12.15 -0.74
N HIS A 25 -3.48 11.22 -1.13
CA HIS A 25 -3.52 10.60 -2.46
C HIS A 25 -4.43 9.37 -2.48
N ASP A 26 -5.15 9.18 -3.60
CA ASP A 26 -5.82 7.93 -3.90
C ASP A 26 -4.81 6.90 -4.39
N VAL A 27 -4.81 5.72 -3.78
CA VAL A 27 -3.86 4.65 -4.09
C VAL A 27 -4.58 3.36 -4.43
N VAL A 28 -4.18 2.74 -5.54
CA VAL A 28 -4.54 1.36 -5.90
C VAL A 28 -3.26 0.54 -5.90
N SER A 29 -3.28 -0.62 -5.26
CA SER A 29 -2.11 -1.50 -5.22
C SER A 29 -2.42 -2.93 -5.64
N ILE A 30 -1.45 -3.55 -6.29
CA ILE A 30 -1.46 -4.97 -6.61
C ILE A 30 -0.20 -5.63 -6.05
N ASP A 31 -0.35 -6.82 -5.50
CA ASP A 31 0.75 -7.64 -5.00
C ASP A 31 0.37 -9.13 -5.17
N ASN A 32 1.36 -9.97 -5.47
CA ASN A 32 1.18 -11.41 -5.64
C ASN A 32 1.58 -12.22 -4.38
N PHE A 33 2.06 -11.55 -3.33
CA PHE A 33 2.41 -12.15 -2.04
C PHE A 33 3.55 -13.17 -2.06
N VAL A 34 4.38 -13.19 -3.12
CA VAL A 34 5.46 -14.21 -3.22
C VAL A 34 6.51 -14.07 -2.12
N ASN A 35 6.78 -12.83 -1.66
CA ASN A 35 7.74 -12.50 -0.59
C ASN A 35 7.18 -11.44 0.37
N SER A 36 5.87 -11.29 0.43
CA SER A 36 5.19 -10.22 1.14
C SER A 36 3.94 -10.75 1.86
N SER A 37 3.39 -9.95 2.77
CA SER A 37 2.23 -10.34 3.56
C SER A 37 1.22 -9.20 3.63
N ILE A 38 -0.06 -9.55 3.59
CA ILE A 38 -1.17 -8.60 3.77
C ILE A 38 -1.05 -7.83 5.10
N GLU A 39 -0.38 -8.40 6.09
CA GLU A 39 -0.08 -7.80 7.39
C GLU A 39 0.66 -6.47 7.26
N SER A 40 1.55 -6.33 6.28
CA SER A 40 2.29 -5.09 6.01
C SER A 40 1.36 -3.92 5.68
N LEU A 41 0.18 -4.19 5.12
CA LEU A 41 -0.83 -3.18 4.77
C LEU A 41 -1.83 -2.88 5.89
N LYS A 42 -1.74 -3.50 7.07
CA LYS A 42 -2.70 -3.26 8.17
C LYS A 42 -2.78 -1.80 8.59
N LYS A 43 -1.66 -1.09 8.55
CA LYS A 43 -1.58 0.33 8.93
C LYS A 43 -2.09 1.26 7.84
N SER A 44 -2.04 0.83 6.58
CA SER A 44 -2.56 1.58 5.42
C SER A 44 -4.03 1.27 5.12
N ARG A 45 -4.61 0.25 5.76
CA ARG A 45 -6.07 0.05 5.81
C ARG A 45 -6.70 1.03 6.80
N ALA A 46 -6.68 2.31 6.48
CA ALA A 46 -7.51 3.29 7.15
C ALA A 46 -8.92 3.24 6.55
N ASN A 47 -9.92 3.16 7.44
CA ASN A 47 -11.35 3.06 7.18
C ASN A 47 -11.84 3.94 6.02
N ASN A 48 -12.44 3.30 5.01
CA ASN A 48 -13.60 3.86 4.32
C ASN A 48 -14.85 3.25 4.94
#